data_AF-A0A453MVD5-F1
#
_entry.id   AF-A0A453MVD5-F1
#
_cell.length_a   1.000
_cell.length_b   1.000
_cell.length_c   1.000
_cell.angle_alpha   90.00
_cell.angle_beta   90.00
_cell.angle_gamma   90.00
#
_symmetry.space_group_name_H-M   'P 1'
#
loop_
_entity.id
_entity.type
_entity.pdbx_description
1 polymer ?
#
loop_
_entity_poly.entity_id
_entity_poly.type
_entity_poly.pdbx_seq_one_letter_code
_entity_poly.pdbx_strand_id
1 'polypeptide(L)' 'MDRARVAPRPLPFHLLEEITDGFSEERKLGAGAYGSVYK' A
#
# COMPACT_ATOMS: atom_id res chain seq x y z
N MET A 1 18.84 -11.44 20.77
CA MET A 1 17.71 -11.69 19.85
C MET A 1 18.11 -11.13 18.51
N ASP A 2 18.36 -12.00 17.56
CA ASP A 2 18.87 -11.68 16.23
C ASP A 2 17.82 -10.87 15.46
N ARG A 3 18.13 -9.62 15.10
CA ARG A 3 17.28 -8.83 14.21
C ARG A 3 17.60 -9.29 12.80
N ALA A 4 16.97 -10.39 12.39
CA ALA A 4 17.00 -10.81 10.99
C ALA A 4 16.61 -9.59 10.13
N ARG A 5 17.53 -9.15 9.27
CA ARG A 5 17.29 -8.07 8.32
C ARG A 5 16.23 -8.56 7.35
N VAL A 6 14.97 -8.20 7.58
CA VAL A 6 13.89 -8.45 6.62
C VAL A 6 14.12 -7.52 5.43
N ALA A 7 14.48 -8.09 4.29
CA ALA A 7 14.51 -7.35 3.05
C ALA A 7 13.08 -6.91 2.67
N PRO A 8 12.90 -5.71 2.09
CA PRO A 8 11.61 -5.31 1.55
C PRO A 8 11.09 -6.37 0.57
N ARG A 9 9.82 -6.75 0.71
CA ARG A 9 9.19 -7.65 -0.25
C ARG A 9 8.78 -6.84 -1.48
N PRO A 10 9.14 -7.26 -2.70
CA PRO A 10 8.61 -6.64 -3.90
C PRO A 10 7.09 -6.87 -3.95
N LEU A 11 6.34 -5.78 -4.12
CA LEU A 11 4.88 -5.80 -4.30
C LEU A 11 4.58 -5.38 -5.74
N PRO A 12 4.01 -6.27 -6.58
CA PRO A 12 3.59 -5.92 -7.92
C PRO A 12 2.51 -4.83 -7.90
N PHE A 13 2.53 -3.92 -8.89
CA PHE A 13 1.54 -2.86 -8.99
C PHE A 13 0.12 -3.40 -9.12
N HIS A 14 -0.11 -4.45 -9.94
CA HIS A 14 -1.41 -5.08 -10.10
C HIS A 14 -2.00 -5.63 -8.79
N LEU A 15 -1.15 -6.06 -7.86
CA LEU A 15 -1.63 -6.47 -6.53
C LEU A 15 -2.17 -5.25 -5.76
N LEU A 16 -1.50 -4.10 -5.87
CA LEU A 16 -1.96 -2.86 -5.23
C LEU A 16 -3.29 -2.39 -5.84
N GLU A 17 -3.45 -2.48 -7.16
CA GLU A 17 -4.71 -2.19 -7.83
C GLU A 17 -5.83 -3.11 -7.32
N GLU A 18 -5.61 -4.42 -7.26
CA GLU A 18 -6.61 -5.39 -6.83
C GLU A 18 -7.05 -5.14 -5.37
N ILE A 19 -6.11 -4.95 -4.44
CA ILE A 19 -6.45 -4.75 -3.02
C ILE A 19 -7.02 -3.36 -2.73
N THR A 20 -6.84 -2.39 -3.63
CA THR A 20 -7.41 -1.05 -3.48
C THR A 20 -8.68 -0.83 -4.32
N ASP A 21 -9.16 -1.86 -5.02
CA ASP A 21 -10.24 -1.75 -6.01
C ASP A 21 -9.97 -0.64 -7.04
N GLY A 22 -8.77 -0.67 -7.62
CA GLY A 22 -8.31 0.35 -8.57
C GLY A 22 -8.12 1.73 -7.93
N PHE A 23 -7.66 1.79 -6.67
CA PHE A 23 -7.52 3.03 -5.89
C PHE A 23 -8.84 3.79 -5.74
N SER A 24 -9.93 3.06 -5.50
CA SER A 24 -11.28 3.61 -5.35
C SER A 24 -11.38 4.61 -4.19
N GLU A 25 -12.29 5.59 -4.30
CA GLU A 25 -12.51 6.56 -3.22
C GLU A 25 -13.17 5.89 -2.00
N GLU A 26 -13.93 4.81 -2.19
CA GLU A 26 -14.52 4.02 -1.10
C GLU A 26 -13.45 3.36 -0.22
N ARG A 27 -12.28 3.03 -0.79
CA ARG A 27 -11.14 2.47 -0.03
C ARG A 27 -10.20 3.53 0.50
N LYS A 28 -10.36 4.79 0.11
CA LYS A 28 -9.48 5.88 0.55
C LYS A 28 -9.74 6.24 2.01
N LEU A 29 -8.68 6.18 2.80
CA LEU A 29 -8.69 6.59 4.20
C LEU A 29 -8.42 8.09 4.36
N GLY A 30 -7.67 8.68 3.42
CA GLY A 30 -7.40 10.12 3.40
C GLY A 30 -6.30 10.50 2.41
N ALA A 31 -6.04 11.80 2.32
CA ALA A 31 -4.96 12.37 1.53
C ALA A 31 -4.21 13.43 2.34
N GLY A 32 -2.88 13.37 2.29
CA GLY A 32 -1.99 14.40 2.83
C GLY A 32 -1.25 15.13 1.71
N ALA A 33 -0.33 16.03 2.07
CA ALA A 33 0.42 16.84 1.11
C ALA A 33 1.25 16.02 0.10
N TYR A 34 1.57 14.75 0.41
CA TYR A 34 2.47 13.92 -0.38
C TYR A 34 1.83 12.65 -0.96
N GLY A 35 0.56 12.39 -0.68
CA GLY A 35 -0.10 11.18 -1.18
C GLY A 35 -1.39 10.82 -0.48
N SER A 36 -2.04 9.80 -1.05
CA SER A 36 -3.30 9.23 -0.57
C SER A 36 -3.05 7.88 0.10
N VAL A 37 -3.83 7.56 1.11
CA VAL A 37 -3.76 6.29 1.85
C VAL A 37 -5.05 5.52 1.62
N TYR A 38 -4.93 4.22 1.35
CA TYR A 38 -6.04 3.31 1.09
C TYR A 38 -6.04 2.15 2.10
N LYS A 39 -7.22 1.61 2.39
CA LYS A 39 -7.45 0.46 3.28
C LYS A 39 -6.95 -0.85 2.69
#